data_AF-A0A643CFK8-F1
#
_entry.id   AF-A0A643CFK8-F1
#
_cell.length_a   1.000
_cell.length_b   1.000
_cell.length_c   1.000
_cell.angle_alpha   90.00
_cell.angle_beta   90.00
_cell.angle_gamma   90.00
#
_symmetry.space_group_name_H-M   'P 1'
#
loop_
_entity.id
_entity.type
_entity.pdbx_description
1 polymer ?
#
loop_
_entity_poly.entity_id
_entity_poly.type
_entity_poly.pdbx_seq_one_letter_code
_entity_poly.pdbx_strand_id
1 'polypeptide(L)'
;VNSYILKKNMMLMTNNFYVAILGYDEGVLSDDRGLAAALWRTFFNQKCEDPRQLELLVEYVRKQIQYLDSMNGEDLLLTGEVSWRPLVEKNPQSILKPHSPTYNDEGL
;
A
#
# COMPACT_ATOMS: atom_id res chain seq x y z
N VAL A 1 22.82 22.65 -15.93
CA VAL A 1 22.89 21.52 -14.98
C VAL A 1 23.90 20.50 -15.51
N ASN A 2 24.79 19.96 -14.68
CA ASN A 2 25.85 19.02 -15.11
C ASN A 2 25.23 17.66 -15.48
N SER A 3 25.42 17.21 -16.73
CA SER A 3 24.88 15.94 -17.25
C SER A 3 25.33 14.71 -16.44
N TYR A 4 26.55 14.71 -15.92
CA TYR A 4 27.05 13.64 -15.05
C TYR A 4 26.26 13.56 -13.74
N ILE A 5 25.98 14.70 -13.12
CA ILE A 5 25.19 14.77 -11.87
C ILE A 5 23.75 14.32 -12.15
N LEU A 6 23.16 14.72 -13.27
CA LEU A 6 21.81 14.31 -13.65
C LEU A 6 21.73 12.78 -13.82
N LYS A 7 22.67 12.19 -14.56
CA LYS A 7 22.73 10.73 -14.78
C LYS A 7 22.90 9.96 -13.47
N LYS A 8 23.75 10.45 -12.57
CA LYS A 8 23.94 9.86 -11.24
C LYS A 8 22.65 9.92 -10.41
N ASN A 9 21.98 11.05 -10.38
CA ASN A 9 20.73 11.22 -9.64
C ASN A 9 19.62 10.33 -10.19
N MET A 10 19.49 10.20 -11.51
CA MET A 10 18.53 9.28 -12.13
C MET A 10 18.78 7.84 -11.69
N MET A 11 20.03 7.37 -11.70
CA MET A 11 20.37 6.01 -11.26
C MET A 11 19.99 5.78 -9.78
N LEU A 12 20.26 6.76 -8.92
CA LEU A 12 19.88 6.70 -7.51
C LEU A 12 18.35 6.64 -7.33
N MET A 13 17.60 7.46 -8.06
CA MET A 13 16.14 7.44 -8.02
C MET A 13 15.57 6.10 -8.49
N THR A 14 16.10 5.56 -9.59
CA THR A 14 15.71 4.25 -10.12
C THR A 14 16.00 3.12 -9.13
N ASN A 15 17.18 3.11 -8.51
CA ASN A 15 17.52 2.11 -7.50
C ASN A 15 16.60 2.21 -6.28
N ASN A 16 16.34 3.41 -5.77
CA ASN A 16 15.43 3.61 -4.64
C ASN A 16 14.01 3.15 -4.95
N PHE A 17 13.55 3.39 -6.19
CA PHE A 17 12.25 2.92 -6.65
C PHE A 17 12.15 1.38 -6.65
N TYR A 18 13.16 0.69 -7.20
CA TYR A 18 13.17 -0.78 -7.20
C TYR A 18 13.25 -1.38 -5.80
N VAL A 19 14.09 -0.81 -4.92
CA VAL A 19 14.18 -1.26 -3.53
C VAL A 19 12.85 -1.08 -2.79
N ALA A 20 12.14 0.02 -3.06
CA ALA A 20 10.84 0.28 -2.47
C ALA A 20 9.79 -0.73 -2.93
N ILE A 21 9.61 -0.92 -4.25
CA ILE A 21 8.58 -1.84 -4.76
C ILE A 21 8.82 -3.26 -4.28
N LEU A 22 10.04 -3.78 -4.45
CA LEU A 22 10.36 -5.15 -4.05
C LEU A 22 10.19 -5.35 -2.54
N GLY A 23 10.62 -4.37 -1.74
CA GLY A 23 10.47 -4.43 -0.29
C GLY A 23 9.01 -4.35 0.16
N TYR A 24 8.17 -3.57 -0.52
CA TYR A 24 6.74 -3.48 -0.22
C TYR A 24 6.02 -4.76 -0.61
N ASP A 25 6.30 -5.32 -1.79
CA ASP A 25 5.72 -6.61 -2.23
C ASP A 25 6.06 -7.72 -1.24
N GLU A 26 7.35 -7.85 -0.88
CA GLU A 26 7.79 -8.84 0.12
C GLU A 26 7.10 -8.61 1.47
N GLY A 27 7.04 -7.37 1.96
CA GLY A 27 6.41 -7.04 3.23
C GLY A 27 4.89 -7.32 3.25
N VAL A 28 4.19 -6.99 2.16
CA VAL A 28 2.76 -7.28 2.01
C VAL A 28 2.52 -8.79 1.95
N LEU A 29 3.37 -9.57 1.29
CA LEU A 29 3.21 -11.03 1.17
C LEU A 29 3.68 -11.81 2.40
N SER A 30 4.47 -11.21 3.30
CA SER A 30 5.04 -11.88 4.47
C SER A 30 4.36 -11.46 5.78
N ASP A 31 4.98 -10.57 6.54
CA ASP A 31 4.53 -10.12 7.86
C ASP A 31 4.77 -8.61 8.07
N ASP A 32 4.20 -8.09 9.15
CA ASP A 32 4.28 -6.66 9.48
C ASP A 32 5.69 -6.21 9.88
N ARG A 33 6.57 -7.12 10.31
CA ARG A 33 7.96 -6.76 10.62
C ARG A 33 8.73 -6.53 9.32
N GLY A 34 8.53 -7.40 8.32
CA GLY A 34 9.07 -7.23 6.97
C GLY A 34 8.58 -5.94 6.33
N LEU A 35 7.28 -5.68 6.39
CA LEU A 35 6.67 -4.45 5.86
C LEU A 35 7.17 -3.20 6.60
N ALA A 36 7.22 -3.21 7.93
CA ALA A 36 7.79 -2.13 8.72
C ALA A 36 9.25 -1.87 8.36
N ALA A 37 10.05 -2.93 8.20
CA ALA A 37 11.46 -2.79 7.84
C ALA A 37 11.63 -2.19 6.43
N ALA A 38 10.79 -2.58 5.47
CA ALA A 38 10.77 -2.00 4.13
C ALA A 38 10.43 -0.50 4.18
N LEU A 39 9.29 -0.15 4.79
CA LEU A 39 8.84 1.25 4.95
C LEU A 39 9.87 2.11 5.69
N TRP A 40 10.49 1.58 6.74
CA TRP A 40 11.53 2.29 7.47
C TRP A 40 12.73 2.61 6.57
N ARG A 41 13.21 1.64 5.78
CA ARG A 41 14.35 1.86 4.89
C ARG A 41 14.05 2.85 3.77
N THR A 42 12.86 2.79 3.18
CA THR A 42 12.56 3.51 1.93
C THR A 42 11.76 4.78 2.15
N PHE A 43 10.66 4.74 2.90
CA PHE A 43 9.80 5.89 3.14
C PHE A 43 10.43 6.83 4.18
N PHE A 44 10.89 6.27 5.30
CA PHE A 44 11.52 7.04 6.37
C PHE A 44 13.02 7.28 6.13
N ASN A 45 13.59 6.74 5.05
CA ASN A 45 15.03 6.84 4.76
C ASN A 45 15.90 6.46 5.99
N GLN A 46 15.52 5.37 6.66
CA GLN A 46 16.14 4.84 7.88
C GLN A 46 16.07 5.79 9.09
N LYS A 47 15.21 6.82 9.05
CA LYS A 47 15.05 7.84 10.09
C LYS A 47 13.60 7.95 10.52
N CYS A 48 13.28 7.30 11.63
CA CYS A 48 11.96 7.37 12.25
C CYS A 48 12.14 7.54 13.76
N GLU A 49 11.89 8.74 14.27
CA GLU A 49 12.08 9.07 15.69
C GLU A 49 10.95 8.52 16.56
N ASP A 50 9.73 8.46 16.02
CA ASP A 50 8.55 7.92 16.69
C ASP A 50 8.09 6.62 16.01
N PRO A 51 8.36 5.44 16.61
CA PRO A 51 7.95 4.15 16.07
C PRO A 51 6.45 4.03 15.79
N ARG A 52 5.60 4.80 16.48
CA ARG A 52 4.15 4.81 16.25
C ARG A 52 3.78 5.34 14.86
N GLN A 53 4.60 6.19 14.27
CA GLN A 53 4.41 6.64 12.88
C GLN A 53 4.65 5.51 11.88
N LEU A 54 5.64 4.66 12.16
CA LEU A 54 5.91 3.48 11.33
C LEU A 54 4.78 2.45 11.47
N GLU A 55 4.34 2.18 12.70
CA GLU A 55 3.19 1.33 12.97
C GLU A 55 1.93 1.81 12.25
N LEU A 56 1.60 3.10 12.36
CA LEU A 56 0.45 3.70 11.68
C LEU A 56 0.53 3.53 10.14
N LEU A 57 1.73 3.66 9.57
CA LEU A 57 1.94 3.48 8.14
C LEU A 57 1.80 2.02 7.71
N VAL A 58 2.27 1.07 8.53
CA VAL A 58 2.06 -0.37 8.30
C VAL A 58 0.57 -0.70 8.31
N GLU A 59 -0.17 -0.26 9.33
CA GLU A 59 -1.61 -0.44 9.44
C GLU A 59 -2.34 0.16 8.23
N TYR A 60 -1.94 1.37 7.81
CA TYR A 60 -2.49 2.01 6.63
C TYR A 60 -2.28 1.20 5.36
N VAL A 61 -1.06 0.72 5.10
CA VAL A 61 -0.77 -0.09 3.90
C VAL A 61 -1.60 -1.37 3.91
N ARG A 62 -1.68 -2.07 5.04
CA ARG A 62 -2.51 -3.28 5.18
C ARG A 62 -3.98 -3.00 4.88
N LYS A 63 -4.51 -1.92 5.44
CA LYS A 63 -5.88 -1.47 5.19
C LYS A 63 -6.13 -1.17 3.71
N GLN A 64 -5.20 -0.51 3.03
CA GLN A 64 -5.36 -0.21 1.60
C GLN A 64 -5.33 -1.48 0.74
N ILE A 65 -4.42 -2.42 1.01
CA ILE A 65 -4.37 -3.69 0.27
C ILE A 65 -5.68 -4.47 0.45
N GLN A 66 -6.15 -4.60 1.69
CA GLN A 66 -7.44 -5.25 1.96
C GLN A 66 -8.60 -4.56 1.24
N TYR A 67 -8.59 -3.22 1.18
CA TYR A 67 -9.61 -2.47 0.47
C TYR A 67 -9.54 -2.70 -1.04
N LEU A 68 -8.35 -2.65 -1.64
CA LEU A 68 -8.13 -2.91 -3.06
C LEU A 68 -8.59 -4.32 -3.45
N ASP A 69 -8.29 -5.34 -2.63
CA ASP A 69 -8.74 -6.72 -2.84
C ASP A 69 -10.27 -6.88 -2.77
N SER A 70 -10.95 -5.93 -2.12
CA SER A 70 -12.41 -5.92 -2.01
C SER A 70 -13.11 -5.21 -3.17
N MET A 71 -12.39 -4.41 -3.96
CA MET A 71 -12.93 -3.65 -5.08
C MET A 71 -13.33 -4.58 -6.25
N ASN A 72 -14.28 -4.12 -7.07
CA ASN A 72 -14.60 -4.79 -8.32
C ASN A 72 -13.44 -4.60 -9.32
N GLY A 73 -12.80 -5.70 -9.71
CA GLY A 73 -11.68 -5.67 -10.64
C GLY A 73 -12.07 -5.19 -12.05
N GLU A 74 -13.29 -5.46 -12.52
CA GLU A 74 -13.73 -4.99 -13.84
C GLU A 74 -13.88 -3.46 -13.85
N ASP A 75 -14.54 -2.90 -12.84
CA ASP A 75 -14.70 -1.44 -12.71
C ASP A 75 -13.34 -0.76 -12.57
N LEU A 76 -12.42 -1.36 -11.78
CA LEU A 76 -11.07 -0.83 -11.61
C LEU A 76 -10.27 -0.85 -12.92
N LEU A 77 -10.38 -1.90 -13.73
CA LEU A 77 -9.71 -1.98 -15.04
C LEU A 77 -10.29 -0.99 -16.06
N LEU A 78 -11.60 -0.77 -16.02
CA LEU A 78 -12.28 0.13 -16.94
C LEU A 78 -12.05 1.61 -16.61
N THR A 79 -12.06 1.96 -15.32
CA THR A 79 -11.98 3.37 -14.87
C THR A 79 -10.56 3.77 -14.46
N GLY A 80 -9.77 2.85 -13.92
CA GLY A 80 -8.49 3.15 -13.26
C GLY A 80 -8.64 3.97 -11.98
N GLU A 81 -9.85 4.18 -11.48
CA GLU A 81 -10.10 5.04 -10.33
C GLU A 81 -10.00 4.28 -9.01
N VAL A 82 -9.14 4.77 -8.11
CA VAL A 82 -8.99 4.25 -6.75
C VAL A 82 -9.32 5.34 -5.75
N SER A 83 -10.39 5.13 -4.98
CA SER A 83 -10.72 5.96 -3.83
C SER A 83 -9.97 5.47 -2.58
N TRP A 84 -8.79 6.03 -2.34
CA TRP A 84 -7.97 5.65 -1.19
C TRP A 84 -8.66 5.96 0.14
N ARG A 85 -8.57 5.02 1.08
CA ARG A 85 -9.10 5.18 2.45
C ARG A 85 -8.29 6.23 3.23
N PRO A 86 -8.86 6.91 4.24
CA PRO A 86 -8.12 7.88 5.05
C PRO A 86 -7.00 7.20 5.85
N LEU A 87 -5.94 7.95 6.23
CA LEU A 87 -4.85 7.42 7.06
C LEU A 87 -5.38 6.89 8.40
N VAL A 88 -6.14 7.73 9.11
CA VAL A 88 -6.83 7.37 10.35
C VAL A 88 -8.30 7.09 10.03
N GLU A 89 -8.74 5.86 10.27
CA GLU A 89 -10.13 5.45 10.07
C GLU A 89 -10.95 5.72 11.34
N LYS A 90 -12.08 6.42 11.20
CA LYS A 90 -12.97 6.70 12.33
C LYS A 90 -13.98 5.58 12.55
N ASN A 91 -14.30 4.82 11.50
CA ASN A 91 -15.23 3.71 11.56
C ASN A 91 -14.54 2.39 11.13
N PRO A 92 -14.11 1.54 12.07
CA PRO A 92 -13.38 0.31 11.75
C PRO A 92 -14.22 -0.71 10.95
N GLN A 93 -15.55 -0.64 11.02
CA GLN A 93 -16.44 -1.55 10.28
C GLN A 93 -16.46 -1.27 8.78
N SER A 94 -15.98 -0.10 8.35
CA SER A 94 -15.97 0.30 6.94
C SER A 94 -14.89 -0.41 6.10
N ILE A 95 -14.06 -1.24 6.74
CA ILE A 95 -12.98 -2.05 6.13
C ILE A 95 -13.49 -3.45 5.76
N LEU A 96 -14.61 -3.88 6.34
CA LEU A 96 -15.19 -5.19 6.06
C LEU A 96 -15.92 -5.17 4.72
N LYS A 97 -15.66 -6.17 3.88
CA LYS A 97 -16.41 -6.38 2.64
C LYS A 97 -17.90 -6.57 3.01
N PRO A 98 -18.84 -5.81 2.42
CA PRO A 98 -20.25 -6.06 2.64
C PRO A 98 -20.55 -7.51 2.22
N HIS A 99 -21.23 -8.26 3.07
CA HIS A 99 -21.61 -9.63 2.78
C HIS A 99 -22.64 -9.58 1.64
N SER A 100 -22.19 -9.73 0.39
CA SER A 100 -23.09 -9.99 -0.72
C SER A 100 -23.62 -11.41 -0.54
N PRO A 101 -24.96 -11.63 -0.47
CA PRO A 101 -25.50 -12.98 -0.41
C PRO A 101 -25.04 -13.75 -1.65
N THR A 102 -24.44 -14.92 -1.43
CA THR A 102 -23.94 -15.82 -2.47
C THR A 102 -25.05 -16.58 -3.18
N TYR A 103 -26.31 -16.38 -2.78
CA TYR A 103 -27.48 -17.03 -3.34
C TYR A 103 -28.57 -15.98 -3.57
N ASN A 104 -29.02 -15.88 -4.81
CA ASN A 104 -30.28 -15.23 -5.13
C ASN A 104 -31.41 -16.13 -4.59
N ASP A 105 -32.10 -15.68 -3.53
CA ASP A 105 -33.36 -16.29 -3.09
C ASP A 105 -34.48 -16.19 -4.16
N GLU A 106 -34.22 -15.53 -5.28
CA GLU A 106 -35.01 -15.67 -6.50
C GLU A 106 -34.59 -16.93 -7.25
N GLY A 107 -35.17 -18.06 -6.82
CA GLY A 107 -35.07 -19.32 -7.54
C GLY A 107 -35.52 -19.18 -9.00
N LEU A 108 -34.54 -19.29 -9.90
CA LEU A 108 -34.71 -19.65 -11.31
C LEU A 108 -33.82 -20.86 -11.60
#